data_AF-A0A8C5DS66-F1
#
_entry.id   AF-A0A8C5DS66-F1
#
_cell.length_a   1.000
_cell.length_b   1.000
_cell.length_c   1.000
_cell.angle_alpha   90.00
_cell.angle_beta   90.00
_cell.angle_gamma   90.00
#
_symmetry.space_group_name_H-M   'P 1'
#
loop_
_entity.id
_entity.type
_entity.pdbx_description
1 polymer ?
#
loop_
_entity_poly.entity_id
_entity_poly.type
_entity_poly.pdbx_seq_one_letter_code
_entity_poly.pdbx_strand_id
1 'polypeptide(L)'
;MAGEKYPFELTFSFRPLPMQQFSFLQDKETLALLMKWSMLGRISAQAFSFDQSFYPYNSDQFALVRNHPSVPLVSVSVKIIPCTKVSMDLFDPIYSCGILMPSGHVVKCLHDVHPDYDELRQMLQEEDSQHYDVIGKEEREEFIFLLFKHICLGGELCQYEDVIDPYISTTKKVYKDLISVQKDPETKKISVVSTVLKVCVYVSDVISFVYMSLIGHIELIHISYGVCRLRK
;
A
#
# COMPACT_ATOMS: atom_id res chain seq x y z
N MET A 1 15.55 22.75 -42.56
CA MET A 1 16.13 21.67 -41.73
C MET A 1 15.02 20.72 -41.35
N ALA A 2 15.21 19.43 -41.61
CA ALA A 2 14.30 18.36 -41.24
C ALA A 2 14.17 18.26 -39.71
N GLY A 3 13.02 17.77 -39.25
CA GLY A 3 12.55 17.98 -37.89
C GLY A 3 13.12 17.08 -36.81
N GLU A 4 12.82 17.47 -35.59
CA GLU A 4 12.70 16.58 -34.44
C GLU A 4 11.25 16.70 -33.93
N LYS A 5 10.39 15.84 -34.47
CA LYS A 5 9.16 15.45 -33.77
C LYS A 5 9.61 14.63 -32.58
N TYR A 6 9.45 15.13 -31.36
CA TYR A 6 9.49 14.28 -30.16
C TYR A 6 8.44 13.18 -30.34
N PRO A 7 8.82 11.91 -30.54
CA PRO A 7 7.85 10.85 -30.73
C PRO A 7 7.45 10.31 -29.36
N PHE A 8 6.15 10.05 -29.19
CA PHE A 8 5.47 9.39 -28.07
C PHE A 8 4.87 10.29 -26.98
N GLU A 9 3.86 11.09 -27.35
CA GLU A 9 2.72 11.32 -26.45
C GLU A 9 1.93 10.01 -26.30
N LEU A 10 2.37 9.12 -25.41
CA LEU A 10 1.55 7.97 -24.99
C LEU A 10 0.48 8.48 -24.02
N THR A 11 -0.66 8.89 -24.56
CA THR A 11 -1.80 9.35 -23.78
C THR A 11 -2.65 8.14 -23.41
N PHE A 12 -2.49 7.61 -22.19
CA PHE A 12 -3.32 6.50 -21.71
C PHE A 12 -4.78 6.91 -21.58
N SER A 13 -5.72 6.09 -22.07
CA SER A 13 -7.14 6.26 -21.81
C SER A 13 -7.59 5.27 -20.73
N PHE A 14 -8.05 5.77 -19.58
CA PHE A 14 -8.54 4.93 -18.50
C PHE A 14 -10.07 4.82 -18.54
N ARG A 15 -10.59 3.59 -18.51
CA ARG A 15 -12.02 3.30 -18.42
C ARG A 15 -12.32 2.59 -17.10
N PRO A 16 -13.17 3.16 -16.23
CA PRO A 16 -13.49 2.54 -14.94
C PRO A 16 -14.18 1.19 -15.15
N LEU A 17 -13.86 0.23 -14.28
CA LEU A 17 -14.47 -1.10 -14.22
C LEU A 17 -15.39 -1.18 -12.98
N PRO A 18 -16.61 -0.61 -13.02
CA PRO A 18 -17.49 -0.52 -11.85
C PRO A 18 -17.99 -1.88 -11.34
N MET A 19 -17.91 -2.92 -12.18
CA MET A 19 -18.29 -4.29 -11.81
C MET A 19 -17.23 -5.00 -10.96
N GLN A 20 -15.98 -4.50 -10.97
CA GLN A 20 -14.92 -5.06 -10.15
C GLN A 20 -14.99 -4.43 -8.77
N GLN A 21 -15.53 -5.20 -7.83
CA GLN A 21 -15.73 -4.79 -6.45
C GLN A 21 -14.67 -5.44 -5.56
N PHE A 22 -14.19 -4.69 -4.58
CA PHE A 22 -13.21 -5.16 -3.62
C PHE A 22 -13.95 -5.63 -2.36
N SER A 23 -13.79 -6.90 -2.01
CA SER A 23 -14.50 -7.52 -0.90
C SER A 23 -14.20 -6.84 0.44
N PHE A 24 -12.97 -6.36 0.63
CA PHE A 24 -12.58 -5.63 1.84
C PHE A 24 -13.31 -4.29 2.03
N LEU A 25 -13.89 -3.71 0.97
CA LEU A 25 -14.71 -2.49 1.04
C LEU A 25 -16.20 -2.77 1.27
N GLN A 26 -16.59 -4.04 1.38
CA GLN A 26 -17.99 -4.46 1.60
C GLN A 26 -18.15 -5.27 2.88
N ASP A 27 -17.09 -5.96 3.30
CA ASP A 27 -17.05 -6.75 4.50
C ASP A 27 -17.26 -5.88 5.75
N LYS A 28 -18.36 -6.13 6.48
CA LYS A 28 -18.77 -5.30 7.63
C LYS A 28 -17.71 -5.27 8.72
N GLU A 29 -17.05 -6.40 8.98
CA GLU A 29 -15.99 -6.50 9.99
C GLU A 29 -14.78 -5.65 9.58
N THR A 30 -14.33 -5.79 8.33
CA THR A 30 -13.23 -4.97 7.79
C THR A 30 -13.58 -3.49 7.81
N LEU A 31 -14.80 -3.09 7.42
CA LEU A 31 -15.24 -1.70 7.46
C LEU A 31 -15.28 -1.13 8.88
N ALA A 32 -15.69 -1.93 9.87
CA ALA A 32 -15.66 -1.53 11.28
C ALA A 32 -14.23 -1.31 11.77
N LEU A 33 -13.28 -2.18 11.40
CA LEU A 33 -11.86 -2.01 11.72
C LEU A 33 -11.28 -0.77 11.01
N LEU A 34 -11.56 -0.58 9.72
CA LEU A 34 -11.12 0.62 8.99
C LEU A 34 -11.70 1.90 9.60
N MET A 35 -12.93 1.88 10.11
CA MET A 35 -13.51 3.01 10.83
C MET A 35 -12.76 3.27 12.14
N LYS A 36 -12.53 2.21 12.93
CA LYS A 36 -11.79 2.24 14.20
C LYS A 36 -10.38 2.80 14.01
N TRP A 37 -9.71 2.43 12.92
CA TRP A 37 -8.36 2.88 12.58
C TRP A 37 -8.32 4.23 11.84
N SER A 38 -9.44 4.95 11.74
CA SER A 38 -9.55 6.24 11.04
C SER A 38 -9.15 6.18 9.56
N MET A 39 -9.36 5.03 8.92
CA MET A 39 -9.06 4.77 7.51
C MET A 39 -10.30 4.67 6.62
N LEU A 40 -11.49 4.49 7.21
CA LEU A 40 -12.73 4.43 6.42
C LEU A 40 -12.96 5.75 5.66
N GLY A 41 -13.21 5.64 4.34
CA GLY A 41 -13.32 6.78 3.43
C GLY A 41 -11.97 7.43 3.06
N ARG A 42 -10.89 7.13 3.78
CA ARG A 42 -9.51 7.49 3.43
C ARG A 42 -8.80 6.39 2.67
N ILE A 43 -9.31 5.16 2.69
CA ILE A 43 -8.93 4.08 1.79
C ILE A 43 -10.03 3.94 0.75
N SER A 44 -9.61 3.92 -0.52
CA SER A 44 -10.47 3.59 -1.65
C SER A 44 -9.78 2.53 -2.50
N ALA A 45 -10.56 1.83 -3.32
CA ALA A 45 -10.06 0.95 -4.36
C ALA A 45 -10.98 1.09 -5.57
N GLN A 46 -10.37 1.26 -6.73
CA GLN A 46 -11.05 1.40 -8.01
C GLN A 46 -10.24 0.65 -9.04
N ALA A 47 -10.93 -0.09 -9.91
CA ALA A 47 -10.34 -0.80 -11.03
C ALA A 47 -10.56 -0.03 -12.34
N PHE A 48 -9.54 -0.03 -13.21
CA PHE A 48 -9.60 0.61 -14.51
C PHE A 48 -8.96 -0.27 -15.57
N SER A 49 -9.57 -0.31 -16.75
CA SER A 49 -8.95 -0.78 -17.98
C SER A 49 -8.27 0.37 -18.72
N PHE A 50 -7.18 0.06 -19.43
CA PHE A 50 -6.44 1.03 -20.22
C PHE A 50 -6.09 0.45 -21.59
N ASP A 51 -5.93 1.33 -22.57
CA ASP A 51 -5.87 1.00 -24.00
C ASP A 51 -4.46 0.68 -24.52
N GLN A 52 -3.43 0.90 -23.69
CA GLN A 52 -2.03 0.79 -24.08
C GLN A 52 -1.24 -0.12 -23.14
N SER A 53 -0.12 -0.66 -23.59
CA SER A 53 0.75 -1.46 -22.73
C SER A 53 1.45 -0.59 -21.70
N PHE A 54 1.42 -1.00 -20.43
CA PHE A 54 2.20 -0.34 -19.40
C PHE A 54 3.66 -0.80 -19.50
N TYR A 55 4.58 0.16 -19.46
CA TYR A 55 6.01 -0.10 -19.32
C TYR A 55 6.58 0.69 -18.14
N PRO A 56 7.48 0.09 -17.34
CA PRO A 56 8.03 0.73 -16.14
C PRO A 56 8.64 2.12 -16.37
N TYR A 57 9.28 2.35 -17.52
CA TYR A 57 9.91 3.64 -17.85
C TYR A 57 8.92 4.79 -18.10
N ASN A 58 7.63 4.48 -18.32
CA ASN A 58 6.57 5.47 -18.53
C ASN A 58 5.72 5.70 -17.27
N SER A 59 6.18 5.27 -16.10
CA SER A 59 5.41 5.33 -14.85
C SER A 59 4.93 6.73 -14.49
N ASP A 60 5.76 7.74 -14.72
CA ASP A 60 5.45 9.14 -14.39
C ASP A 60 4.34 9.68 -15.30
N GLN A 61 4.43 9.43 -16.62
CA GLN A 61 3.41 9.83 -17.59
C GLN A 61 2.07 9.12 -17.32
N PHE A 62 2.13 7.83 -16.99
CA PHE A 62 0.96 7.03 -16.63
C PHE A 62 0.26 7.57 -15.37
N ALA A 63 1.02 7.95 -14.34
CA ALA A 63 0.50 8.56 -13.12
C ALA A 63 -0.05 9.98 -13.34
N LEU A 64 0.61 10.78 -14.19
CA LEU A 64 0.18 12.14 -14.55
C LEU A 64 -1.17 12.14 -15.29
N VAL A 65 -1.33 11.30 -16.31
CA VAL A 65 -2.55 11.23 -17.13
C VAL A 65 -3.78 10.87 -16.29
N ARG A 66 -3.62 10.03 -15.26
CA ARG A 66 -4.72 9.62 -14.39
C ARG A 66 -5.23 10.73 -13.47
N ASN A 67 -4.36 11.63 -13.02
CA ASN A 67 -4.71 12.58 -11.95
C ASN A 67 -5.53 13.80 -12.41
N HIS A 68 -5.76 13.97 -13.72
CA HIS A 68 -6.60 15.00 -14.36
C HIS A 68 -6.23 16.49 -14.02
N PRO A 69 -6.39 17.47 -14.92
CA PRO A 69 -5.86 18.84 -14.74
C PRO A 69 -6.59 19.71 -13.69
N SER A 70 -7.57 19.17 -12.97
CA SER A 70 -8.48 19.95 -12.11
C SER A 70 -7.84 20.38 -10.77
N VAL A 71 -6.68 19.84 -10.43
CA VAL A 71 -5.94 20.14 -9.20
C VAL A 71 -4.60 20.76 -9.60
N PRO A 72 -4.16 21.88 -8.97
CA PRO A 72 -2.85 22.48 -9.25
C PRO A 72 -1.74 21.53 -8.79
N LEU A 73 -1.39 20.62 -9.68
CA LEU A 73 -0.38 19.59 -9.47
C LEU A 73 1.00 20.24 -9.50
N VAL A 74 1.75 20.13 -8.40
CA VAL A 74 3.10 20.69 -8.31
C VAL A 74 4.12 19.69 -8.84
N SER A 75 3.99 18.41 -8.47
CA SER A 75 4.80 17.32 -9.01
C SER A 75 4.21 15.95 -8.69
N VAL A 76 4.66 14.94 -9.44
CA VAL A 76 4.37 13.51 -9.19
C VAL A 76 5.71 12.78 -9.07
N SER A 77 5.82 11.85 -8.12
CA SER A 77 6.95 10.92 -8.05
C SER A 77 6.42 9.49 -8.06
N VAL A 78 7.00 8.62 -8.90
CA VAL A 78 6.63 7.20 -8.95
C VAL A 78 7.80 6.31 -8.56
N LYS A 79 7.58 5.37 -7.63
CA LYS A 79 8.54 4.32 -7.24
C LYS A 79 7.91 2.95 -7.51
N ILE A 80 8.62 2.06 -8.18
CA ILE A 80 8.22 0.64 -8.28
C ILE A 80 8.44 -0.01 -6.92
N ILE A 81 7.42 -0.71 -6.44
CA ILE A 81 7.44 -1.40 -5.15
C ILE A 81 7.55 -2.90 -5.40
N PRO A 82 8.53 -3.59 -4.78
CA PRO A 82 8.61 -5.04 -4.82
C PRO A 82 7.29 -5.67 -4.35
N CYS A 83 6.78 -6.62 -5.12
CA CYS A 83 5.57 -7.36 -4.81
C CYS A 83 5.77 -8.81 -5.21
N THR A 84 6.56 -9.53 -4.42
CA THR A 84 7.01 -10.89 -4.73
C THR A 84 6.48 -11.94 -3.76
N LYS A 85 6.09 -11.52 -2.56
CA LYS A 85 5.65 -12.41 -1.47
C LYS A 85 4.19 -12.83 -1.65
N VAL A 86 3.93 -14.14 -1.68
CA VAL A 86 2.56 -14.69 -1.80
C VAL A 86 1.96 -15.14 -0.46
N SER A 87 2.76 -15.13 0.61
CA SER A 87 2.40 -15.63 1.93
C SER A 87 2.53 -14.55 3.00
N MET A 88 1.85 -14.75 4.13
CA MET A 88 1.94 -13.89 5.31
C MET A 88 3.13 -14.24 6.22
N ASP A 89 3.87 -15.30 5.90
CA ASP A 89 4.99 -15.82 6.72
C ASP A 89 6.12 -14.79 6.91
N LEU A 90 6.13 -13.72 6.10
CA LEU A 90 6.97 -12.55 6.31
C LEU A 90 6.80 -11.96 7.72
N PHE A 91 5.63 -12.10 8.35
CA PHE A 91 5.34 -11.57 9.68
C PHE A 91 5.60 -12.57 10.82
N ASP A 92 5.96 -13.82 10.52
CA ASP A 92 6.26 -14.85 11.53
C ASP A 92 7.33 -14.43 12.55
N PRO A 93 8.42 -13.72 12.16
CA PRO A 93 9.42 -13.24 13.11
C PRO A 93 8.84 -12.36 14.23
N ILE A 94 7.74 -11.65 14.00
CA ILE A 94 7.10 -10.77 15.00
C ILE A 94 6.61 -11.58 16.21
N TYR A 95 6.17 -12.83 15.99
CA TYR A 95 5.67 -13.72 17.05
C TYR A 95 6.77 -14.28 17.96
N SER A 96 8.05 -14.16 17.58
CA SER A 96 9.17 -14.79 18.29
C SER A 96 10.24 -13.81 18.79
N CYS A 97 10.07 -12.50 18.57
CA CYS A 97 11.08 -11.49 18.88
C CYS A 97 10.81 -10.65 20.13
N GLY A 98 9.69 -10.89 20.84
CA GLY A 98 9.35 -10.16 22.07
C GLY A 98 8.41 -8.97 21.87
N ILE A 99 8.06 -8.62 20.62
CA ILE A 99 7.01 -7.62 20.32
C ILE A 99 5.63 -8.08 20.81
N LEU A 100 5.39 -9.39 20.81
CA LEU A 100 4.12 -10.00 21.21
C LEU A 100 4.30 -10.88 22.45
N MET A 101 3.32 -10.84 23.33
CA MET A 101 3.14 -11.87 24.35
C MET A 101 2.72 -13.19 23.70
N PRO A 102 2.90 -14.36 24.38
CA PRO A 102 2.41 -15.64 23.88
C PRO A 102 0.90 -15.67 23.57
N SER A 103 0.12 -14.77 24.19
CA SER A 103 -1.31 -14.58 23.93
C SER A 103 -1.62 -13.79 22.65
N GLY A 104 -0.61 -13.34 21.89
CA GLY A 104 -0.75 -12.49 20.71
C GLY A 104 -0.95 -11.00 21.01
N HIS A 105 -0.94 -10.61 22.29
CA HIS A 105 -1.06 -9.21 22.70
C HIS A 105 0.24 -8.46 22.46
N VAL A 106 0.13 -7.22 21.97
CA VAL A 106 1.27 -6.35 21.70
C VAL A 106 1.84 -5.82 23.01
N VAL A 107 3.16 -5.94 23.18
CA VAL A 107 3.87 -5.44 24.35
C VAL A 107 3.92 -3.91 24.29
N LYS A 108 3.51 -3.26 25.38
CA LYS A 108 3.60 -1.80 25.54
C LYS A 108 5.05 -1.40 25.82
N CYS A 109 5.46 -0.24 25.32
CA CYS A 109 6.80 0.30 25.53
C CYS A 109 6.75 1.74 26.05
N LEU A 110 7.85 2.18 26.67
CA LEU A 110 8.01 3.58 27.05
C LEU A 110 8.49 4.36 25.83
N HIS A 111 7.71 5.35 25.40
CA HIS A 111 8.06 6.26 24.33
C HIS A 111 8.00 7.71 24.82
N ASP A 112 8.98 8.51 24.43
CA ASP A 112 9.21 9.86 24.99
C ASP A 112 8.05 10.83 24.73
N VAL A 113 7.35 10.65 23.61
CA VAL A 113 6.28 11.56 23.15
C VAL A 113 4.87 11.04 23.49
N HIS A 114 4.72 9.72 23.58
CA HIS A 114 3.44 9.02 23.51
C HIS A 114 3.36 8.04 24.69
N PRO A 115 2.55 8.32 25.70
CA PRO A 115 2.48 7.49 26.90
C PRO A 115 1.81 6.13 26.67
N ASP A 116 1.02 5.99 25.60
CA ASP A 116 0.40 4.73 25.18
C ASP A 116 0.96 4.29 23.82
N TYR A 117 2.25 3.92 23.84
CA TYR A 117 2.98 3.38 22.70
C TYR A 117 3.24 1.88 22.87
N ASP A 118 3.59 1.21 21.78
CA ASP A 118 3.83 -0.24 21.79
C ASP A 118 4.99 -0.65 20.88
N GLU A 119 5.56 -1.81 21.18
CA GLU A 119 6.74 -2.37 20.50
C GLU A 119 6.47 -2.61 19.01
N LEU A 120 5.22 -2.89 18.62
CA LEU A 120 4.87 -3.11 17.21
C LEU A 120 4.97 -1.80 16.43
N ARG A 121 4.36 -0.73 16.92
CA ARG A 121 4.46 0.60 16.30
C ARG A 121 5.90 1.11 16.29
N GLN A 122 6.65 0.84 17.37
CA GLN A 122 8.05 1.19 17.46
C GLN A 122 8.87 0.48 16.37
N MET A 123 8.75 -0.85 16.26
CA MET A 123 9.43 -1.64 15.22
C MET A 123 9.07 -1.16 13.80
N LEU A 124 7.84 -0.72 13.58
CA LEU A 124 7.38 -0.25 12.27
C LEU A 124 7.90 1.14 11.89
N GLN A 125 8.12 2.04 12.86
CA GLN A 125 8.41 3.47 12.61
C GLN A 125 9.86 3.87 12.89
N GLU A 126 10.45 3.35 13.95
CA GLU A 126 11.73 3.81 14.51
C GLU A 126 12.88 2.93 14.02
N GLU A 127 13.79 3.51 13.21
CA GLU A 127 14.93 2.78 12.63
C GLU A 127 16.00 2.38 13.64
N ASP A 128 16.01 3.07 14.78
CA ASP A 128 16.88 2.83 15.93
C ASP A 128 16.25 1.89 16.97
N SER A 129 15.02 1.41 16.74
CA SER A 129 14.40 0.39 17.60
C SER A 129 15.22 -0.90 17.60
N GLN A 130 15.35 -1.50 18.79
CA GLN A 130 15.95 -2.84 18.97
C GLN A 130 15.33 -3.92 18.07
N HIS A 131 14.05 -3.75 17.69
CA HIS A 131 13.30 -4.70 16.89
C HIS A 131 13.21 -4.32 15.41
N TYR A 132 13.80 -3.21 14.96
CA TYR A 132 13.63 -2.72 13.58
C TYR A 132 14.01 -3.76 12.52
N ASP A 133 15.14 -4.45 12.72
CA ASP A 133 15.67 -5.46 11.80
C ASP A 133 15.06 -6.86 11.99
N VAL A 134 14.03 -7.03 12.84
CA VAL A 134 13.27 -8.30 12.95
C VAL A 134 12.68 -8.70 11.60
N ILE A 135 12.25 -7.70 10.82
CA ILE A 135 11.89 -7.86 9.41
C ILE A 135 13.03 -7.28 8.59
N GLY A 136 13.58 -8.08 7.66
CA GLY A 136 14.75 -7.70 6.89
C GLY A 136 14.51 -6.46 6.02
N LYS A 137 15.55 -5.67 5.75
CA LYS A 137 15.44 -4.39 5.01
C LYS A 137 14.74 -4.52 3.65
N GLU A 138 15.04 -5.57 2.88
CA GLU A 138 14.38 -5.85 1.60
C GLU A 138 12.90 -6.20 1.79
N GLU A 139 12.57 -6.96 2.83
CA GLU A 139 11.21 -7.37 3.15
C GLU A 139 10.36 -6.18 3.62
N ARG A 140 10.99 -5.18 4.27
CA ARG A 140 10.32 -3.92 4.63
C ARG A 140 9.95 -3.07 3.41
N GLU A 141 10.54 -3.33 2.24
CA GLU A 141 10.16 -2.67 0.99
C GLU A 141 9.03 -3.40 0.23
N GLU A 142 8.72 -4.65 0.60
CA GLU A 142 7.67 -5.43 -0.05
C GLU A 142 6.28 -4.81 0.16
N PHE A 143 5.45 -4.85 -0.88
CA PHE A 143 4.12 -4.25 -0.85
C PHE A 143 3.26 -4.78 0.31
N ILE A 144 3.35 -6.07 0.61
CA ILE A 144 2.60 -6.68 1.71
C ILE A 144 3.00 -6.09 3.08
N PHE A 145 4.29 -5.80 3.28
CA PHE A 145 4.77 -5.16 4.50
C PHE A 145 4.35 -3.70 4.55
N LEU A 146 4.47 -2.96 3.44
CA LEU A 146 4.02 -1.56 3.39
C LEU A 146 2.52 -1.42 3.68
N LEU A 147 1.71 -2.36 3.19
CA LEU A 147 0.29 -2.44 3.49
C LEU A 147 0.03 -2.74 4.98
N PHE A 148 0.73 -3.74 5.53
CA PHE A 148 0.64 -4.08 6.96
C PHE A 148 1.02 -2.89 7.85
N LYS A 149 2.16 -2.26 7.57
CA LYS A 149 2.62 -1.05 8.25
C LYS A 149 1.55 0.03 8.20
N HIS A 150 0.97 0.29 7.02
CA HIS A 150 -0.07 1.29 6.88
C HIS A 150 -1.31 0.98 7.73
N ILE A 151 -1.76 -0.28 7.73
CA ILE A 151 -2.91 -0.73 8.51
C ILE A 151 -2.67 -0.60 10.02
N CYS A 152 -1.46 -0.93 10.50
CA CYS A 152 -1.11 -0.83 11.92
C CYS A 152 -1.03 0.63 12.40
N LEU A 153 -0.51 1.53 11.57
CA LEU A 153 -0.38 2.94 11.92
C LEU A 153 -1.71 3.70 11.84
N GLY A 154 -2.57 3.32 10.90
CA GLY A 154 -3.89 3.93 10.72
C GLY A 154 -3.84 5.43 10.41
N GLY A 155 -4.96 6.11 10.70
CA GLY A 155 -5.13 7.55 10.51
C GLY A 155 -5.03 8.36 11.80
N GLU A 156 -5.34 9.65 11.72
CA GLU A 156 -5.16 10.62 12.81
C GLU A 156 -5.94 10.28 14.10
N LEU A 157 -7.11 9.63 13.96
CA LEU A 157 -7.95 9.23 15.09
C LEU A 157 -7.92 7.69 15.27
N CYS A 158 -6.79 7.06 14.97
CA CYS A 158 -6.65 5.60 15.06
C CYS A 158 -6.84 5.11 16.50
N GLN A 159 -7.75 4.15 16.66
CA GLN A 159 -7.87 3.37 17.89
C GLN A 159 -7.17 2.03 17.70
N TYR A 160 -5.98 1.89 18.27
CA TYR A 160 -5.14 0.71 18.08
C TYR A 160 -5.75 -0.56 18.70
N GLU A 161 -5.28 -1.71 18.23
CA GLU A 161 -5.59 -3.01 18.79
C GLU A 161 -4.52 -3.42 19.79
N ASP A 162 -4.94 -4.11 20.84
CA ASP A 162 -4.01 -4.70 21.81
C ASP A 162 -3.46 -6.06 21.33
N VAL A 163 -3.97 -6.62 20.23
CA VAL A 163 -3.54 -7.89 19.63
C VAL A 163 -3.22 -7.71 18.15
N ILE A 164 -2.30 -8.50 17.61
CA ILE A 164 -1.83 -8.35 16.22
C ILE A 164 -2.80 -8.89 15.16
N ASP A 165 -3.63 -9.87 15.52
CA ASP A 165 -4.43 -10.66 14.56
C ASP A 165 -5.40 -9.84 13.70
N PRO A 166 -6.09 -8.79 14.20
CA PRO A 166 -6.91 -7.93 13.36
C PRO A 166 -6.10 -7.25 12.24
N TYR A 167 -4.86 -6.84 12.53
CA TYR A 167 -3.98 -6.23 11.54
C TYR A 167 -3.52 -7.23 10.47
N ILE A 168 -3.09 -8.43 10.89
CA ILE A 168 -2.65 -9.50 9.97
C ILE A 168 -3.81 -9.97 9.09
N SER A 169 -4.98 -10.23 9.69
CA SER A 169 -6.16 -10.69 8.95
C SER A 169 -6.68 -9.65 7.96
N THR A 170 -6.71 -8.37 8.35
CA THR A 170 -7.12 -7.29 7.45
C THR A 170 -6.11 -7.08 6.33
N THR A 171 -4.81 -7.08 6.65
CA THR A 171 -3.74 -7.02 5.63
C THR A 171 -3.89 -8.15 4.62
N LYS A 172 -4.12 -9.39 5.08
CA LYS A 172 -4.31 -10.54 4.20
C LYS A 172 -5.53 -10.38 3.29
N LYS A 173 -6.67 -9.92 3.83
CA LYS A 173 -7.89 -9.66 3.04
C LYS A 173 -7.62 -8.61 1.96
N VAL A 174 -7.07 -7.46 2.36
CA VAL A 174 -6.77 -6.36 1.45
C VAL A 174 -5.74 -6.79 0.41
N TYR A 175 -4.63 -7.42 0.79
CA TYR A 175 -3.60 -7.88 -0.13
C TYR A 175 -4.16 -8.82 -1.21
N LYS A 176 -4.97 -9.81 -0.82
CA LYS A 176 -5.59 -10.75 -1.77
C LYS A 176 -6.52 -10.09 -2.78
N ASP A 177 -7.22 -9.05 -2.38
CA ASP A 177 -8.10 -8.28 -3.27
C ASP A 177 -7.32 -7.36 -4.21
N LEU A 178 -6.09 -6.99 -3.85
CA LEU A 178 -5.27 -6.03 -4.58
C LEU A 178 -4.26 -6.67 -5.55
N ILE A 179 -3.93 -7.93 -5.39
CA ILE A 179 -2.89 -8.59 -6.20
C ILE A 179 -3.44 -9.81 -6.92
N SER A 180 -2.86 -10.11 -8.08
CA SER A 180 -3.10 -11.34 -8.81
C SER A 180 -1.89 -12.26 -8.71
N VAL A 181 -2.18 -13.54 -8.55
CA VAL A 181 -1.17 -14.60 -8.55
C VAL A 181 -1.44 -15.56 -9.70
N GLN A 182 -0.37 -16.12 -10.23
CA GLN A 182 -0.43 -17.18 -11.23
C GLN A 182 0.29 -18.41 -10.70
N LYS A 183 -0.25 -19.59 -11.03
CA LYS A 183 0.42 -20.86 -10.80
C LYS A 183 1.14 -21.26 -12.07
N ASP A 184 2.44 -21.46 -11.96
CA ASP A 184 3.26 -21.95 -13.05
C ASP A 184 2.83 -23.38 -13.43
N PRO A 185 2.55 -23.65 -14.73
CA PRO A 185 1.99 -24.91 -15.16
C PRO A 185 2.96 -26.09 -15.00
N GLU A 186 4.27 -25.85 -15.07
CA GLU A 186 5.32 -26.88 -15.00
C GLU A 186 5.77 -27.12 -13.56
N THR A 187 6.25 -26.07 -12.89
CA THR A 187 6.82 -26.12 -11.54
C THR A 187 5.76 -26.17 -10.44
N LYS A 188 4.50 -25.88 -10.76
CA LYS A 188 3.38 -25.74 -9.81
C LYS A 188 3.58 -24.64 -8.75
N LYS A 189 4.62 -23.80 -8.88
CA LYS A 189 4.92 -22.69 -7.97
C LYS A 189 3.94 -21.54 -8.22
N ILE A 190 3.48 -20.90 -7.16
CA ILE A 190 2.63 -19.70 -7.24
C ILE A 190 3.53 -18.46 -7.17
N SER A 191 3.31 -17.51 -8.07
CA SER A 191 4.02 -16.22 -8.10
C SER A 191 3.06 -15.05 -8.32
N VAL A 192 3.40 -13.89 -7.79
CA VAL A 192 2.67 -12.64 -8.05
C VAL A 192 2.93 -12.21 -9.50
N VAL A 193 1.86 -11.78 -10.18
CA VAL A 193 1.94 -11.21 -11.56
C VAL A 193 1.57 -9.72 -11.58
N SER A 194 1.25 -9.15 -10.43
CA SER A 194 0.98 -7.72 -10.27
C SER A 194 2.27 -6.90 -10.21
N THR A 195 2.29 -5.76 -10.90
CA THR A 195 3.31 -4.71 -10.74
C THR A 195 2.77 -3.62 -9.83
N VAL A 196 3.44 -3.32 -8.71
CA VAL A 196 2.97 -2.29 -7.78
C VAL A 196 3.80 -1.02 -7.92
N LEU A 197 3.13 0.12 -8.04
CA LEU A 197 3.74 1.44 -8.05
C LEU A 197 3.26 2.24 -6.84
N LYS A 198 4.18 2.94 -6.18
CA LYS A 198 3.90 4.00 -5.24
C LYS A 198 3.98 5.32 -5.99
N VAL A 199 2.85 6.00 -6.11
CA VAL A 199 2.71 7.32 -6.71
C VAL A 199 2.49 8.33 -5.59
N CYS A 200 3.39 9.29 -5.44
CA CYS A 200 3.20 10.44 -4.56
C CYS A 200 2.79 11.64 -5.40
N VAL A 201 1.72 12.30 -4.99
CA VAL A 201 1.20 13.50 -5.65
C VAL A 201 1.39 14.67 -4.69
N TYR A 202 2.14 15.69 -5.13
CA TYR A 202 2.41 16.90 -4.36
C TYR A 202 1.51 18.02 -4.87
N VAL A 203 0.60 18.50 -4.01
CA VAL A 203 -0.30 19.62 -4.30
C VAL A 203 -0.08 20.67 -3.23
N SER A 204 0.69 21.71 -3.55
CA SER A 204 1.04 22.95 -2.82
C SER A 204 1.30 22.92 -1.30
N ASP A 205 0.56 22.12 -0.49
CA ASP A 205 0.74 21.87 0.94
C ASP A 205 0.22 20.48 1.43
N VAL A 206 -0.18 19.57 0.51
CA VAL A 206 -0.72 18.22 0.83
C VAL A 206 0.04 17.15 0.04
N ILE A 207 0.50 16.11 0.75
CA ILE A 207 1.00 14.87 0.14
C ILE A 207 -0.13 13.85 0.16
N SER A 208 -0.52 13.37 -1.02
CA SER A 208 -1.38 12.20 -1.17
C SER A 208 -0.52 11.02 -1.63
N PHE A 209 -0.61 9.90 -0.93
CA PHE A 209 0.03 8.66 -1.34
C PHE A 209 -0.98 7.82 -2.11
N VAL A 210 -0.52 7.25 -3.22
CA VAL A 210 -1.31 6.37 -4.05
C VAL A 210 -0.52 5.09 -4.28
N TYR A 211 -1.03 3.94 -3.85
CA TYR A 211 -0.54 2.66 -4.39
C TYR A 211 -1.37 2.28 -5.61
N MET A 212 -0.69 1.95 -6.69
CA MET A 212 -1.25 1.40 -7.91
C MET A 212 -0.78 -0.05 -8.05
N SER A 213 -1.68 -1.02 -7.91
CA SER A 213 -1.39 -2.38 -8.34
C SER A 213 -1.84 -2.56 -9.79
N LEU A 214 -0.94 -2.96 -10.67
CA LEU A 214 -1.18 -3.23 -12.09
C LEU A 214 -1.22 -4.75 -12.30
N ILE A 215 -2.35 -5.29 -12.73
CA ILE A 215 -2.47 -6.69 -13.12
C ILE A 215 -2.37 -6.76 -14.66
N GLY A 216 -1.21 -7.16 -15.18
CA GLY A 216 -0.97 -7.26 -16.63
C GLY A 216 -1.28 -5.95 -17.39
N HIS A 217 -1.90 -6.08 -18.56
CA HIS A 217 -2.25 -4.96 -19.46
C HIS A 217 -3.57 -4.24 -19.12
N ILE A 218 -4.32 -4.62 -18.07
CA ILE A 218 -5.77 -4.33 -18.05
C ILE A 218 -6.33 -3.81 -16.71
N GLU A 219 -5.67 -3.94 -15.55
CA GLU A 219 -6.31 -3.50 -14.29
C GLU A 219 -5.39 -2.70 -13.38
N LEU A 220 -5.81 -1.47 -13.06
CA LEU A 220 -5.17 -0.60 -12.09
C LEU A 220 -5.99 -0.52 -10.81
N ILE A 221 -5.38 -0.82 -9.66
CA ILE A 221 -6.04 -0.73 -8.36
C ILE A 221 -5.46 0.43 -7.55
N HIS A 222 -6.32 1.38 -7.21
CA HIS A 222 -5.97 2.66 -6.61
C HIS A 222 -6.28 2.74 -5.13
N ILE A 223 -5.26 2.92 -4.28
CA ILE A 223 -5.48 3.33 -2.90
C ILE A 223 -4.97 4.76 -2.72
N SER A 224 -5.87 5.75 -2.78
CA SER A 224 -5.54 7.12 -2.37
C SER A 224 -5.70 7.27 -0.87
N TYR A 225 -4.70 7.88 -0.22
CA TYR A 225 -4.75 8.31 1.18
C TYR A 225 -4.79 9.83 1.27
N GLY A 226 -5.70 10.34 2.10
CA GLY A 226 -5.84 11.77 2.40
C GLY A 226 -5.06 12.22 3.64
N VAL A 227 -4.14 13.17 3.40
CA VAL A 227 -3.57 14.19 4.31
C VAL A 227 -2.65 13.71 5.44
N CYS A 228 -1.34 13.87 5.23
CA CYS A 228 -0.38 14.16 6.31
C CYS A 228 -0.12 15.67 6.28
N ARG A 229 -0.62 16.42 7.26
CA ARG A 229 -0.15 17.80 7.49
C ARG A 229 1.28 17.69 7.98
N LEU A 230 2.25 18.18 7.20
CA LEU A 230 3.57 18.52 7.70
C LEU A 230 3.36 19.64 8.72
N ARG A 231 3.29 19.31 10.02
CA ARG A 231 3.60 20.31 11.04
C ARG A 231 5.10 20.53 10.94
N LYS A 232 5.48 21.75 10.54
CA LYS A 232 6.81 22.28 10.83
C LYS A 232 7.04 22.30 12.33
#